data_AF-A0A965KVX1-F1
#
_entry.id   AF-A0A965KVX1-F1
#
_cell.length_a   1.000
_cell.length_b   1.000
_cell.length_c   1.000
_cell.angle_alpha   90.00
_cell.angle_beta   90.00
_cell.angle_gamma   90.00
#
_symmetry.space_group_name_H-M   'P 1'
#
loop_
_entity.id
_entity.type
_entity.pdbx_description
1 polymer ?
#
loop_
_entity_poly.entity_id
_entity_poly.type
_entity_poly.pdbx_seq_one_letter_code
_entity_poly.pdbx_strand_id
1 'polypeptide(L)' 'MLQIDLLSRLLHRDGLILIIDKPAGIPVHRGPKGGPNLEDGFSQLRFGLPRAPALAHRL' A
#
# COMPACT_ATOMS: atom_id res chain seq x y z
N MET A 1 -12.45 6.80 9.32
CA MET A 1 -11.11 6.34 8.92
C MET A 1 -11.11 6.28 7.40
N LEU A 2 -10.19 6.93 6.69
CA LEU A 2 -10.15 6.84 5.23
C LEU A 2 -9.82 5.40 4.84
N GLN A 3 -10.78 4.67 4.31
CA GLN A 3 -10.56 3.31 3.83
C GLN A 3 -10.06 3.41 2.39
N ILE A 4 -8.74 3.27 2.19
CA ILE A 4 -8.14 3.25 0.87
C ILE A 4 -8.41 1.87 0.27
N ASP A 5 -9.10 1.84 -0.87
CA ASP A 5 -9.17 0.65 -1.71
C ASP A 5 -7.89 0.56 -2.55
N LEU A 6 -6.97 -0.31 -2.16
CA LEU A 6 -5.71 -0.52 -2.87
C LEU A 6 -5.86 -1.51 -4.03
N LEU A 7 -6.88 -2.37 -4.00
CA LEU A 7 -7.11 -3.35 -5.06
C LEU A 7 -7.54 -2.68 -6.36
N SER A 8 -8.42 -1.67 -6.30
CA SER A 8 -8.80 -0.88 -7.49
C SER A 8 -7.68 0.00 -8.04
N ARG A 9 -6.57 0.14 -7.31
CA ARG A 9 -5.40 0.93 -7.69
C ARG A 9 -4.21 0.10 -8.15
N LEU A 10 -4.38 -1.22 -8.26
CA LEU A 10 -3.32 -2.12 -8.69
C LEU A 10 -3.07 -1.98 -10.20
N LEU A 11 -1.92 -1.44 -10.56
CA LEU A 11 -1.49 -1.25 -11.95
C LEU A 11 -0.78 -2.49 -12.51
N HIS A 12 -0.04 -3.20 -11.66
CA HIS A 12 0.68 -4.42 -12.03
C HIS A 12 0.82 -5.36 -10.85
N ARG A 13 0.80 -6.67 -11.13
CA ARG A 13 1.07 -7.73 -10.17
C ARG A 13 1.77 -8.88 -10.84
N ASP A 14 2.87 -9.31 -10.25
CA ASP A 14 3.49 -10.60 -10.53
C ASP A 14 3.93 -11.30 -9.23
N GLY A 15 4.81 -12.30 -9.33
CA GLY A 15 5.30 -13.07 -8.18
C GLY A 15 6.35 -12.36 -7.32
N LEU A 16 6.88 -11.22 -7.77
CA LEU A 16 7.98 -10.48 -7.14
C LEU A 16 7.56 -9.08 -6.71
N ILE A 17 6.79 -8.37 -7.53
CA ILE A 17 6.47 -6.95 -7.34
C ILE A 17 4.99 -6.65 -7.56
N LEU A 18 4.56 -5.59 -6.87
CA LEU A 18 3.27 -4.95 -7.05
C LEU A 18 3.53 -3.49 -7.42
N ILE A 19 2.77 -2.97 -8.39
CA ILE A 19 2.77 -1.54 -8.73
C ILE A 19 1.36 -1.01 -8.48
N ILE A 20 1.26 0.06 -7.69
CA ILE A 20 0.00 0.69 -7.33
C ILE A 20 -0.01 2.17 -7.74
N ASP A 21 -1.17 2.66 -8.16
CA ASP A 21 -1.42 4.09 -8.34
C ASP A 21 -1.60 4.78 -6.98
N LYS A 22 -0.53 5.41 -6.48
CA LYS A 22 -0.52 6.05 -5.16
C LYS A 22 -1.45 7.27 -5.15
N PRO A 23 -2.49 7.31 -4.29
CA PRO A 23 -3.31 8.50 -4.16
C PRO A 23 -2.50 9.71 -3.66
N ALA A 24 -2.80 10.89 -4.21
CA ALA A 24 -2.23 12.15 -3.73
C ALA A 24 -2.69 12.45 -2.30
N GLY A 25 -1.87 13.18 -1.54
CA GLY A 25 -2.20 13.60 -0.17
C GLY A 25 -2.11 12.52 0.91
N ILE A 26 -1.76 11.27 0.54
CA ILE A 26 -1.55 10.18 1.50
C ILE A 26 -0.06 9.80 1.57
N PRO A 27 0.55 9.81 2.77
CA PRO A 27 1.92 9.32 2.97
C PRO A 27 2.05 7.83 2.66
N VAL A 28 3.19 7.42 2.10
CA VAL A 28 3.46 5.99 1.85
C VAL A 28 3.65 5.19 3.14
N HIS A 29 4.23 5.80 4.18
CA HIS A 29 4.57 5.20 5.47
C HIS A 29 4.21 6.18 6.59
N ARG A 30 4.12 5.67 7.84
CA ARG A 30 3.84 6.48 9.02
C ARG A 30 4.94 7.54 9.27
N GLY A 31 4.55 8.81 9.30
CA GLY A 31 5.46 9.91 9.66
C GLY A 31 5.64 10.10 11.18
N PRO A 32 6.52 11.00 11.63
CA PRO A 32 6.78 11.24 13.05
C PRO A 32 5.55 11.67 13.87
N LYS A 33 4.61 12.37 13.22
CA LYS A 33 3.34 12.78 13.83
C LYS A 33 2.25 11.69 13.80
N GLY A 34 2.58 10.51 13.28
CA GLY A 34 1.63 9.43 13.06
C GLY A 34 0.63 9.75 11.95
N GLY A 35 -0.54 9.14 12.04
CA GLY A 35 -1.66 9.33 11.11
C GLY A 35 -1.79 8.22 10.05
N PRO A 36 -2.88 8.26 9.26
CA PRO A 36 -3.14 7.30 8.20
C PRO A 36 -2.06 7.34 7.11
N ASN A 37 -1.68 6.18 6.62
CA ASN A 37 -0.70 6.02 5.55
C ASN A 37 -1.08 4.80 4.68
N LEU A 38 -0.38 4.60 3.55
CA LEU A 38 -0.70 3.49 2.64
C LEU A 38 -0.49 2.10 3.26
N GLU A 39 0.48 1.92 4.16
CA GLU A 39 0.77 0.59 4.73
C GLU A 39 -0.39 0.05 5.56
N ASP A 40 -1.22 0.94 6.11
CA ASP A 40 -2.45 0.56 6.82
C ASP A 40 -3.39 -0.28 5.93
N GLY A 41 -3.28 -0.16 4.60
CA GLY A 41 -4.04 -0.92 3.61
C GLY A 41 -3.35 -2.17 3.05
N PHE A 42 -2.07 -2.44 3.36
CA PHE A 42 -1.29 -3.50 2.67
C PHE A 42 -1.81 -4.92 2.89
N SER A 43 -2.64 -5.15 3.90
CA SER A 43 -3.33 -6.43 4.11
C SER A 43 -4.18 -6.85 2.90
N GLN A 44 -4.71 -5.89 2.13
CA GLN A 44 -5.47 -6.14 0.90
C GLN A 44 -4.60 -6.77 -0.20
N LEU A 45 -3.29 -6.53 -0.17
CA LEU A 45 -2.33 -6.90 -1.21
C LEU A 45 -1.55 -8.20 -0.90
N ARG A 46 -2.06 -9.03 0.02
CA ARG A 46 -1.42 -10.31 0.40
C ARG A 46 -1.48 -11.36 -0.70
N PHE A 47 -2.57 -11.41 -1.46
CA PHE A 47 -2.79 -12.42 -2.50
C PHE A 47 -2.51 -13.87 -2.05
N GLY A 48 -2.95 -14.23 -0.83
CA GLY A 48 -2.75 -15.56 -0.24
C GLY A 48 -1.42 -15.77 0.47
N LEU A 49 -0.50 -14.79 0.45
CA LEU A 49 0.76 -14.86 1.19
C LEU A 49 0.56 -14.62 2.69
N PRO A 50 1.40 -15.24 3.56
CA PRO A 50 1.26 -15.14 5.01
C PRO A 50 1.54 -13.73 5.54
N ARG A 51 2.27 -12.91 4.79
CA ARG A 51 2.65 -11.53 5.13
C ARG A 51 2.15 -10.57 4.07
N ALA A 52 1.82 -9.37 4.50
CA ALA A 52 1.58 -8.25 3.59
C ALA A 52 2.89 -7.91 2.83
N PRO A 53 2.81 -7.27 1.65
CA PRO A 53 3.98 -6.73 0.98
C PRO A 53 4.63 -5.63 1.83
N ALA A 54 5.84 -5.21 1.43
CA ALA A 54 6.56 -4.09 2.03
C ALA A 54 6.82 -3.00 0.96
N LEU A 55 7.09 -1.77 1.41
CA LEU A 55 7.50 -0.70 0.51
C LEU A 55 8.85 -1.00 -0.12
N ALA A 56 8.93 -0.95 -1.44
CA ALA A 56 10.19 -1.00 -2.18
C ALA A 56 10.88 0.38 -2.26
N HIS A 57 10.11 1.46 -2.33
CA HIS A 57 10.57 2.84 -2.37
C HIS A 57 9.49 3.80 -1.86
N ARG A 58 9.86 5.08 -1.67
CA ARG A 58 8.96 6.16 -1.25
C ARG A 58 8.86 7.26 -2.31
N LEU A 59 7.71 7.93 -2.35
CA LEU A 59 7.43 9.11 -3.18
C LEU A 59 7.27 10.35 -2.30
#